data_AF-A0A1H4DMJ3-F1
#
_entry.id   AF-A0A1H4DMJ3-F1
#
_cell.length_a   1.000
_cell.length_b   1.000
_cell.length_c   1.000
_cell.angle_alpha   90.00
_cell.angle_beta   90.00
_cell.angle_gamma   90.00
#
_symmetry.space_group_name_H-M   'P 1'
#
loop_
_entity.id
_entity.type
_entity.pdbx_description
1 polymer ?
#
loop_
_entity_poly.entity_id
_entity_poly.type
_entity_poly.pdbx_seq_one_letter_code
_entity_poly.pdbx_strand_id
1 'polypeptide(L)'
;MEIVVVLAILGIIAAFTIPAMLGFVKEAREKQAYTEIREVALACQSAYTEIYATYRLKPEDQVIYTPRYESAEPWDKAFQEKVRSLLGGDVHWEDVQGIAIMGNIMGIYYKSGDSVYHYYKDETGKVTITKQ
;
A
#
# COMPACT_ATOMS: atom_id res chain seq x y z
N MET A 1 48.00 21.47 12.73
CA MET A 1 48.07 20.15 13.40
C MET A 1 46.75 19.82 14.10
N GLU A 2 46.14 20.76 14.82
CA GLU A 2 44.92 20.51 15.61
C GLU A 2 43.66 20.21 14.77
N ILE A 3 43.42 20.97 13.70
CA ILE A 3 42.25 20.78 12.82
C ILE A 3 42.25 19.45 12.05
N VAL A 4 43.44 18.90 11.78
CA VAL A 4 43.60 17.63 11.03
C VAL A 4 43.10 16.47 11.89
N VAL A 5 43.36 16.51 13.20
CA VAL A 5 42.86 15.51 14.16
C VAL A 5 41.34 15.61 14.30
N VAL A 6 40.80 16.83 14.35
CA VAL A 6 39.34 17.05 14.41
C VAL A 6 38.64 16.47 13.18
N LEU A 7 39.14 16.75 11.98
CA LEU A 7 38.59 16.20 10.73
C LEU A 7 38.70 14.67 10.65
N ALA A 8 39.79 14.10 11.16
CA ALA A 8 39.97 12.65 11.22
C ALA A 8 38.92 11.99 12.12
N ILE A 9 38.67 12.55 13.31
CA ILE A 9 37.66 12.03 14.25
C ILE A 9 36.25 12.19 13.66
N LEU A 10 35.93 13.33 13.05
CA LEU A 10 34.64 13.55 12.38
C LEU A 10 34.41 12.54 11.25
N GLY A 11 35.45 12.24 10.45
CA GLY A 11 35.37 11.24 9.39
C GLY A 11 35.09 9.83 9.92
N ILE A 12 35.72 9.44 11.02
CA ILE A 12 35.52 8.12 11.66
C ILE A 12 34.08 7.98 12.18
N ILE A 13 33.57 8.99 12.88
CA ILE A 13 32.20 8.95 13.43
C ILE A 13 31.17 8.91 12.30
N ALA A 14 31.34 9.75 11.27
CA ALA A 14 30.43 9.78 10.12
C ALA A 14 30.37 8.42 9.40
N ALA A 15 31.52 7.73 9.26
CA ALA A 15 31.58 6.42 8.60
C ALA A 15 30.74 5.35 9.30
N PHE A 16 30.59 5.39 10.63
CA PHE A 16 29.75 4.44 11.37
C PHE A 16 28.31 4.89 11.51
N THR A 17 28.06 6.20 11.67
CA THR A 17 26.71 6.72 11.93
C THR A 17 25.83 6.76 10.67
N ILE A 18 26.40 7.04 9.49
CA ILE A 18 25.63 7.13 8.24
C ILE A 18 24.95 5.79 7.88
N PRO A 19 25.65 4.64 7.86
CA PRO A 19 25.02 3.35 7.56
C PRO A 19 23.90 2.99 8.55
N ALA A 20 24.09 3.28 9.84
CA ALA A 20 23.09 2.99 10.88
C ALA A 20 21.79 3.80 10.66
N MET A 21 21.91 5.11 10.38
CA MET A 21 20.74 5.95 10.09
C MET A 21 20.03 5.53 8.80
N LEU A 22 20.76 5.16 7.75
CA LEU A 22 20.19 4.65 6.49
C LEU A 22 19.40 3.35 6.70
N GLY A 23 19.88 2.45 7.57
CA GLY A 23 19.16 1.24 7.95
C GLY A 23 17.81 1.56 8.62
N PHE A 24 17.80 2.46 9.60
CA PHE A 24 16.56 2.86 10.28
C PHE A 24 15.57 3.56 9.36
N VAL A 25 16.04 4.42 8.45
CA VAL A 25 15.17 5.06 7.46
C VAL A 25 14.52 4.03 6.53
N LYS A 26 15.27 3.02 6.09
CA LYS A 26 14.71 1.94 5.26
C LYS A 26 13.62 1.16 6.00
N GLU A 27 13.87 0.76 7.24
CA GLU A 27 12.88 0.05 8.05
C GLU A 27 11.63 0.89 8.33
N ALA A 28 11.81 2.19 8.61
CA ALA A 28 10.70 3.10 8.83
C ALA A 28 9.82 3.23 7.58
N ARG A 29 10.43 3.37 6.39
CA ARG A 29 9.71 3.39 5.11
C ARG A 29 8.97 2.10 4.82
N GLU A 30 9.59 0.94 5.10
CA GLU A 30 8.92 -0.35 4.93
C GLU A 30 7.71 -0.47 5.86
N LYS A 31 7.86 -0.11 7.14
CA LYS A 31 6.74 -0.09 8.11
C LYS A 31 5.64 0.87 7.70
N GLN A 32 5.99 2.04 7.18
CA GLN A 32 5.04 3.00 6.65
C GLN A 32 4.23 2.39 5.49
N ALA A 33 4.89 1.78 4.50
CA ALA A 33 4.23 1.11 3.38
C ALA A 33 3.27 0.00 3.85
N TYR A 34 3.66 -0.77 4.88
CA TYR A 34 2.80 -1.80 5.49
C TYR A 34 1.57 -1.23 6.21
N THR A 35 1.62 0.01 6.67
CA THR A 35 0.48 0.70 7.28
C THR A 35 -0.42 1.27 6.19
N GLU A 36 0.15 1.97 5.21
CA GLU A 36 -0.56 2.56 4.08
C GLU A 36 -1.38 1.50 3.33
N ILE A 37 -0.78 0.35 2.98
CA ILE A 37 -1.49 -0.72 2.28
C ILE A 37 -2.63 -1.33 3.12
N ARG A 38 -2.52 -1.30 4.46
CA ARG A 38 -3.60 -1.75 5.37
C ARG A 38 -4.74 -0.74 5.45
N GLU A 39 -4.42 0.54 5.41
CA GLU A 39 -5.44 1.60 5.33
C GLU A 39 -6.20 1.51 4.01
N VAL A 40 -5.49 1.30 2.89
CA VAL A 40 -6.10 1.01 1.58
C VAL A 40 -6.98 -0.23 1.67
N ALA A 41 -6.49 -1.32 2.26
CA ALA A 41 -7.25 -2.55 2.42
C ALA A 41 -8.54 -2.35 3.22
N LEU A 42 -8.50 -1.55 4.29
CA LEU A 42 -9.68 -1.25 5.11
C LEU A 42 -10.69 -0.41 4.34
N ALA A 43 -10.22 0.64 3.65
CA ALA A 43 -11.06 1.47 2.78
C ALA A 43 -11.72 0.64 1.67
N CYS A 44 -10.95 -0.25 1.04
CA CYS A 44 -11.43 -1.18 0.03
C CYS A 44 -12.48 -2.14 0.58
N GLN A 45 -12.24 -2.78 1.73
CA GLN A 45 -13.21 -3.69 2.34
C GLN A 45 -14.52 -2.98 2.70
N SER A 46 -14.45 -1.74 3.21
CA SER A 46 -15.63 -0.94 3.51
C SER A 46 -16.40 -0.56 2.25
N ALA A 47 -15.69 -0.07 1.21
CA ALA A 47 -16.29 0.27 -0.07
C ALA A 47 -16.93 -0.95 -0.73
N TYR A 48 -16.25 -2.09 -0.75
CA TYR A 48 -16.76 -3.34 -1.33
C TYR A 48 -18.06 -3.78 -0.65
N THR A 49 -18.13 -3.70 0.68
CA THR A 49 -19.34 -4.08 1.43
C THR A 49 -20.55 -3.23 1.04
N GLU A 50 -20.33 -1.93 0.82
CA GLU A 50 -21.38 -0.99 0.39
C GLU A 50 -21.82 -1.24 -1.06
N ILE A 51 -20.85 -1.47 -1.95
CA ILE A 51 -21.10 -1.76 -3.37
C ILE A 51 -21.80 -3.10 -3.55
N TYR A 52 -21.38 -4.13 -2.81
CA TYR A 52 -21.99 -5.45 -2.80
C TYR A 52 -23.49 -5.37 -2.42
N ALA A 53 -23.82 -4.58 -1.40
CA ALA A 53 -25.21 -4.38 -0.99
C ALA A 53 -26.02 -3.55 -1.99
N THR A 54 -25.44 -2.46 -2.50
CA THR A 54 -26.09 -1.52 -3.43
C THR A 54 -26.43 -2.17 -4.77
N TYR A 55 -25.46 -2.88 -5.36
CA TYR A 55 -25.57 -3.48 -6.69
C TYR A 55 -26.06 -4.94 -6.64
N ARG A 56 -26.24 -5.51 -5.44
CA ARG A 56 -26.63 -6.91 -5.24
C ARG A 56 -25.71 -7.86 -6.00
N LEU A 57 -24.42 -7.63 -5.85
CA LEU A 57 -23.39 -8.48 -6.45
C LEU A 57 -23.57 -9.92 -5.96
N LYS A 58 -23.30 -10.87 -6.85
CA LYS A 58 -23.24 -12.28 -6.51
C LYS A 58 -21.85 -12.62 -5.95
N PRO A 59 -21.70 -13.75 -5.24
CA PRO A 59 -20.40 -14.18 -4.74
C PRO A 59 -19.35 -14.40 -5.83
N GLU A 60 -19.79 -14.67 -7.06
CA GLU A 60 -18.90 -14.86 -8.22
C GLU A 60 -18.49 -13.54 -8.88
N ASP A 61 -19.18 -12.44 -8.56
CA ASP A 61 -18.87 -11.13 -9.12
C ASP A 61 -17.62 -10.56 -8.45
N GLN A 62 -16.71 -10.08 -9.28
CA GLN A 62 -15.47 -9.46 -8.84
C GLN A 62 -15.56 -7.94 -8.99
N VAL A 63 -14.98 -7.25 -8.01
CA VAL A 63 -14.76 -5.81 -8.07
C VAL A 63 -13.28 -5.60 -8.35
N ILE A 64 -12.96 -4.96 -9.47
CA ILE A 64 -11.60 -4.78 -9.94
C ILE A 64 -11.33 -3.30 -10.21
N TYR A 65 -10.15 -2.86 -9.79
CA TYR A 65 -9.54 -1.64 -10.23
C TYR A 65 -8.15 -1.91 -10.79
N THR A 66 -7.86 -1.36 -11.96
CA THR A 66 -6.50 -1.26 -12.50
C THR A 66 -6.35 0.07 -13.23
N PRO A 67 -5.22 0.79 -13.05
CA PRO A 67 -5.00 2.05 -13.74
C PRO A 67 -4.85 1.88 -15.26
N ARG A 68 -4.61 0.66 -15.74
CA ARG A 68 -4.39 0.36 -17.15
C ARG A 68 -5.67 0.08 -17.93
N TYR A 69 -6.74 -0.31 -17.24
CA TYR A 69 -8.00 -0.70 -17.85
C TYR A 69 -9.18 -0.19 -17.02
N GLU A 70 -9.99 0.67 -17.62
CA GLU A 70 -11.23 1.12 -17.01
C GLU A 70 -12.30 0.04 -17.22
N SER A 71 -12.82 -0.52 -16.13
CA SER A 71 -13.89 -1.51 -16.21
C SER A 71 -15.16 -0.91 -16.79
N ALA A 72 -15.86 -1.70 -17.60
CA ALA A 72 -17.18 -1.35 -18.12
C ALA A 72 -18.28 -1.51 -17.06
N GLU A 73 -17.99 -2.22 -15.98
CA GLU A 73 -18.97 -2.51 -14.94
C GLU A 73 -19.24 -1.27 -14.06
N PRO A 74 -20.51 -0.93 -13.82
CA PRO A 74 -20.87 0.30 -13.09
C PRO A 74 -20.43 0.27 -11.63
N TRP A 75 -20.35 -0.91 -11.01
CA TRP A 75 -19.93 -1.07 -9.62
C TRP A 75 -18.43 -0.80 -9.41
N ASP A 76 -17.58 -1.05 -10.41
CA ASP A 76 -16.14 -0.82 -10.30
C ASP A 76 -15.81 0.68 -10.23
N LYS A 77 -16.54 1.51 -10.99
CA LYS A 77 -16.40 2.98 -10.93
C LYS A 77 -16.88 3.52 -9.59
N ALA A 78 -18.04 3.07 -9.13
CA ALA A 78 -18.58 3.46 -7.83
C ALA A 78 -17.66 3.02 -6.67
N PHE A 79 -17.08 1.83 -6.78
CA PHE A 79 -16.06 1.34 -5.85
C PHE A 79 -14.84 2.25 -5.82
N GLN A 80 -14.28 2.58 -6.98
CA GLN A 80 -13.12 3.47 -7.09
C GLN A 80 -13.39 4.84 -6.43
N GLU A 81 -14.53 5.47 -6.75
CA GLU A 81 -14.91 6.75 -6.16
C GLU A 81 -15.02 6.65 -4.64
N LYS A 82 -15.61 5.56 -4.14
CA LYS A 82 -15.78 5.35 -2.71
C LYS A 82 -14.44 5.13 -2.01
N VAL A 83 -13.58 4.27 -2.55
CA VAL A 83 -12.23 4.06 -1.98
C VAL A 83 -11.48 5.38 -1.95
N ARG A 84 -11.52 6.17 -3.02
CA ARG A 84 -10.90 7.50 -3.08
C ARG A 84 -11.45 8.46 -2.02
N SER A 85 -12.74 8.37 -1.69
CA SER A 85 -13.35 9.17 -0.61
C SER A 85 -12.97 8.72 0.80
N LEU A 86 -12.62 7.44 0.97
CA LEU A 86 -12.27 6.84 2.25
C LEU A 86 -10.78 6.90 2.55
N LEU A 87 -9.94 7.03 1.52
CA LEU A 87 -8.51 7.23 1.69
C LEU A 87 -8.22 8.61 2.30
N GLY A 88 -7.41 8.62 3.36
CA GLY A 88 -6.91 9.84 3.97
C GLY A 88 -5.88 10.54 3.08
N GLY A 89 -5.54 11.79 3.44
CA GLY A 89 -4.56 12.60 2.69
C GLY A 89 -3.15 12.03 2.66
N ASP A 90 -2.84 11.07 3.52
CA ASP A 90 -1.51 10.45 3.63
C ASP A 90 -1.28 9.35 2.58
N VAL A 91 -2.34 8.81 1.96
CA VAL A 91 -2.25 7.78 0.94
C VAL A 91 -2.58 8.34 -0.44
N HIS A 92 -1.62 8.32 -1.35
CA HIS A 92 -1.83 8.76 -2.72
C HIS A 92 -2.51 7.65 -3.53
N TRP A 93 -3.62 7.99 -4.21
CA TRP A 93 -4.34 7.04 -5.08
C TRP A 93 -3.46 6.51 -6.22
N GLU A 94 -2.50 7.30 -6.69
CA GLU A 94 -1.57 6.95 -7.77
C GLU A 94 -0.63 5.80 -7.40
N ASP A 95 -0.40 5.60 -6.11
CA ASP A 95 0.41 4.50 -5.60
C ASP A 95 -0.36 3.17 -5.64
N VAL A 96 -1.69 3.20 -5.72
CA VAL A 96 -2.52 2.00 -5.87
C VAL A 96 -2.47 1.54 -7.33
N GLN A 97 -1.71 0.47 -7.58
CA GLN A 97 -1.50 -0.09 -8.91
C GLN A 97 -2.56 -1.11 -9.32
N GLY A 98 -3.38 -1.57 -8.38
CA GLY A 98 -4.53 -2.41 -8.68
C GLY A 98 -5.17 -2.96 -7.42
N ILE A 99 -6.47 -3.19 -7.49
CA ILE A 99 -7.27 -3.81 -6.44
C ILE A 99 -8.16 -4.86 -7.10
N ALA A 100 -8.28 -6.04 -6.49
CA ALA A 100 -9.23 -7.06 -6.89
C ALA A 100 -9.87 -7.65 -5.64
N ILE A 101 -11.20 -7.69 -5.60
CA ILE A 101 -11.97 -8.25 -4.49
C ILE A 101 -13.02 -9.19 -5.07
N MET A 102 -13.08 -10.41 -4.54
CA MET A 102 -14.09 -11.39 -4.89
C MET A 102 -14.48 -12.15 -3.62
N GLY A 103 -15.70 -11.90 -3.13
CA GLY A 103 -16.17 -12.45 -1.86
C GLY A 103 -15.25 -12.06 -0.69
N ASN A 104 -14.60 -13.04 -0.08
CA ASN A 104 -13.66 -12.84 1.04
C ASN A 104 -12.20 -12.68 0.62
N ILE A 105 -11.89 -12.89 -0.66
CA ILE A 105 -10.53 -12.75 -1.20
C ILE A 105 -10.30 -11.30 -1.60
N MET A 106 -9.15 -10.75 -1.22
CA MET A 106 -8.76 -9.39 -1.62
C MET A 106 -7.27 -9.34 -1.96
N GLY A 107 -6.95 -8.84 -3.15
CA GLY A 107 -5.60 -8.55 -3.62
C GLY A 107 -5.43 -7.06 -3.88
N ILE A 108 -4.36 -6.45 -3.38
CA ILE A 108 -4.04 -5.04 -3.58
C ILE A 108 -2.56 -4.90 -3.92
N TYR A 109 -2.27 -4.23 -5.03
CA TYR A 109 -0.93 -3.85 -5.44
C TYR A 109 -0.71 -2.38 -5.10
N TYR A 110 0.24 -2.10 -4.22
CA TYR A 110 0.56 -0.76 -3.75
C TYR A 110 2.04 -0.47 -3.97
N LYS A 111 2.37 0.63 -4.63
CA LYS A 111 3.74 1.07 -4.84
C LYS A 111 4.14 2.04 -3.75
N SER A 112 5.22 1.75 -3.02
CA SER A 112 5.80 2.70 -2.07
C SER A 112 7.27 2.90 -2.43
N GLY A 113 7.58 4.09 -2.96
CA GLY A 113 8.90 4.39 -3.54
C GLY A 113 9.23 3.51 -4.74
N ASP A 114 10.36 2.79 -4.69
CA ASP A 114 10.82 1.90 -5.76
C ASP A 114 10.31 0.45 -5.65
N SER A 115 9.59 0.11 -4.57
CA SER A 115 9.12 -1.26 -4.31
C SER A 115 7.61 -1.37 -4.42
N VAL A 116 7.14 -2.54 -4.87
CA VAL A 116 5.71 -2.84 -4.95
C VAL A 116 5.36 -3.84 -3.84
N TYR A 117 4.34 -3.51 -3.08
CA TYR A 117 3.80 -4.32 -1.99
C TYR A 117 2.49 -4.95 -2.48
N HIS A 118 2.42 -6.27 -2.37
CA HIS A 118 1.22 -7.04 -2.65
C HIS A 118 0.58 -7.44 -1.33
N TYR A 119 -0.60 -6.90 -1.04
CA TYR A 119 -1.46 -7.36 0.03
C TYR A 119 -2.41 -8.40 -0.54
N TYR A 120 -2.46 -9.56 0.10
CA TYR A 120 -3.35 -10.64 -0.28
C TYR A 120 -4.04 -11.20 0.96
N LYS A 121 -5.37 -11.26 0.92
CA LYS A 121 -6.23 -11.85 1.93
C LYS A 121 -6.89 -13.09 1.36
N ASP A 122 -6.69 -14.22 2.01
CA ASP A 122 -7.31 -15.49 1.68
C ASP A 122 -8.79 -15.54 2.10
N GLU A 123 -9.54 -16.52 1.57
CA GLU A 123 -10.94 -16.81 1.96
C GLU A 123 -11.12 -17.02 3.47
N THR A 124 -10.09 -17.50 4.14
CA THR A 124 -10.05 -17.74 5.60
C THR A 124 -9.81 -16.45 6.42
N GLY A 125 -9.58 -15.32 5.75
CA GLY A 125 -9.25 -14.04 6.37
C GLY A 125 -7.77 -13.88 6.75
N LYS A 126 -6.91 -14.86 6.43
CA LYS A 126 -5.46 -14.74 6.63
C LYS A 126 -4.91 -13.69 5.66
N VAL A 127 -4.15 -12.73 6.19
CA VAL A 127 -3.52 -11.64 5.43
C VAL A 127 -2.03 -11.91 5.28
N THR A 128 -1.55 -11.82 4.04
CA THR A 128 -0.13 -11.89 3.69
C THR A 128 0.25 -10.62 2.93
N ILE A 129 1.32 -9.95 3.36
CA ILE A 129 1.87 -8.81 2.63
C ILE A 129 3.26 -9.20 2.16
N THR A 130 3.49 -9.13 0.85
CA THR A 130 4.77 -9.49 0.22
C THR A 130 5.32 -8.31 -0.55
N LYS A 131 6.61 -8.04 -0.37
CA LYS A 131 7.36 -7.04 -1.12
C LYS A 131 7.96 -7.69 -2.37
N GLN A 132 7.74 -7.08 -3.54
CA GLN A 132 8.37 -7.42 -4.82
C GLN A 132 9.50 -6.46 -5.14
#